data_AF-A0A1H3LMR6-F1
#
_entry.id   AF-A0A1H3LMR6-F1
#
_cell.length_a   1.000
_cell.length_b   1.000
_cell.length_c   1.000
_cell.angle_alpha   90.00
_cell.angle_beta   90.00
_cell.angle_gamma   90.00
#
_symmetry.space_group_name_H-M   'P 1'
#
loop_
_entity.id
_entity.type
_entity.pdbx_description
1 polymer ?
#
loop_
_entity_poly.entity_id
_entity_poly.type
_entity_poly.pdbx_seq_one_letter_code
_entity_poly.pdbx_strand_id
1 'polypeptide(L)'
;MQNFLNGRLPRHDPDAALIEELSAIIKTAITQRDRWRGIGLWIPFRWAVDVMDDDPDLARRVLTAAGFTPRSDGKWTWSKVDGWGLHKVADVAALRAVFEDALDFHRPL
;
A
#
# COMPACT_ATOMS: atom_id res chain seq x y z
N MET A 1 -24.73 31.30 -17.61
CA MET A 1 -24.74 29.93 -18.16
C MET A 1 -23.89 29.05 -17.26
N GLN A 2 -24.51 28.24 -16.41
CA GLN A 2 -23.83 27.29 -15.52
C GLN A 2 -23.80 25.93 -16.24
N ASN A 3 -22.60 25.43 -16.55
CA ASN A 3 -22.41 24.11 -17.14
C ASN A 3 -22.48 23.03 -16.06
N PHE A 4 -23.53 22.23 -16.11
CA PHE A 4 -23.68 20.96 -15.39
C PHE A 4 -22.73 19.92 -16.00
N LEU A 5 -21.47 19.88 -15.56
CA LEU A 5 -20.53 18.83 -15.94
C LEU A 5 -20.50 17.75 -14.86
N ASN A 6 -21.23 16.66 -15.15
CA ASN A 6 -21.06 15.30 -14.61
C ASN A 6 -21.14 15.15 -13.09
N GLY A 7 -22.38 15.11 -12.58
CA GLY A 7 -22.73 14.60 -11.27
C GLY A 7 -22.49 13.09 -11.11
N ARG A 8 -21.23 12.63 -11.21
CA ARG A 8 -20.83 11.44 -10.47
C ARG A 8 -20.73 11.87 -9.02
N LEU A 9 -21.76 11.53 -8.24
CA LEU A 9 -21.61 11.46 -6.78
C LEU A 9 -20.29 10.72 -6.50
N PRO A 10 -19.45 11.21 -5.56
CA PRO A 10 -18.26 10.47 -5.17
C PRO A 10 -18.72 9.04 -4.88
N ARG A 11 -18.20 8.07 -5.64
CA ARG A 11 -18.44 6.65 -5.31
C ARG A 11 -17.86 6.48 -3.93
N HIS A 12 -18.74 6.26 -2.95
CA HIS A 12 -18.32 5.90 -1.61
C HIS A 12 -17.61 4.57 -1.75
N ASP A 13 -16.29 4.63 -1.75
CA ASP A 13 -15.47 3.44 -1.81
C ASP A 13 -15.46 2.86 -0.39
N PRO A 14 -16.09 1.68 -0.17
CA PRO A 14 -16.21 1.14 1.19
C PRO A 14 -14.83 0.90 1.82
N ASP A 15 -13.80 0.68 1.00
CA ASP A 15 -12.44 0.45 1.46
C ASP A 15 -11.60 1.74 1.54
N ALA A 16 -12.16 2.93 1.33
CA ALA A 16 -11.38 4.17 1.33
C ALA A 16 -10.59 4.36 2.62
N ALA A 17 -11.24 4.16 3.77
CA ALA A 17 -10.62 4.30 5.08
C ALA A 17 -9.55 3.21 5.32
N LEU A 18 -9.86 1.96 4.98
CA LEU A 18 -8.91 0.84 5.03
C LEU A 18 -7.66 1.12 4.19
N ILE A 19 -7.83 1.59 2.96
CA ILE A 19 -6.73 1.89 2.05
C ILE A 19 -5.87 3.04 2.58
N GLU A 20 -6.50 4.07 3.11
CA GLU A 20 -5.80 5.20 3.73
C GLU A 20 -4.93 4.70 4.89
N GLU A 21 -5.50 3.91 5.80
CA GLU A 21 -4.80 3.37 6.97
C GLU A 21 -3.66 2.42 6.58
N LEU A 22 -3.92 1.40 5.75
CA LEU A 22 -2.88 0.47 5.28
C LEU A 22 -1.75 1.20 4.54
N SER A 23 -2.09 2.21 3.72
CA SER A 23 -1.08 3.01 3.03
C SER A 23 -0.25 3.86 4.00
N ALA A 24 -0.86 4.37 5.08
CA ALA A 24 -0.18 5.13 6.12
C ALA A 24 0.77 4.25 6.94
N ILE A 25 0.36 3.02 7.26
CA ILE A 25 1.22 2.02 7.93
C ILE A 25 2.48 1.76 7.10
N ILE A 26 2.32 1.48 5.80
CA ILE A 26 3.47 1.25 4.89
C ILE A 26 4.37 2.48 4.81
N LYS A 27 3.79 3.67 4.57
CA LYS A 27 4.57 4.91 4.49
C LYS A 27 5.35 5.15 5.77
N THR A 28 4.76 4.89 6.93
CA THR A 28 5.40 5.04 8.23
C THR A 28 6.57 4.07 8.38
N ALA A 29 6.37 2.79 8.06
CA ALA A 29 7.41 1.77 8.11
C ALA A 29 8.63 2.12 7.22
N ILE A 30 8.38 2.76 6.08
CA ILE A 30 9.40 3.18 5.12
C ILE A 30 10.11 4.46 5.55
N THR A 31 9.36 5.47 5.97
CA THR A 31 9.87 6.84 6.16
C THR A 31 10.55 7.05 7.49
N GLN A 32 10.30 6.21 8.50
CA GLN A 32 10.93 6.29 9.83
C GLN A 32 12.43 5.97 9.82
N ARG A 33 12.96 5.36 8.75
CA ARG A 33 14.37 4.96 8.68
C ARG A 33 15.12 5.86 7.71
N ASP A 34 15.64 6.98 8.22
CA ASP A 34 16.35 8.02 7.46
C ASP A 34 17.43 7.47 6.52
N ARG A 35 18.12 6.39 6.92
CA ARG A 35 19.17 5.74 6.11
C ARG A 35 18.67 5.19 4.75
N TRP A 36 17.37 5.03 4.56
CA TRP A 36 16.80 4.39 3.36
C TRP A 36 16.03 5.32 2.44
N ARG A 37 15.77 6.57 2.84
CA ARG A 37 14.98 7.53 2.05
C ARG A 37 15.58 7.82 0.66
N GLY A 38 16.90 7.69 0.49
CA GLY A 38 17.58 7.97 -0.78
C GLY A 38 17.75 6.78 -1.74
N ILE A 39 17.65 5.54 -1.27
CA ILE A 39 18.05 4.35 -2.06
C ILE A 39 16.87 3.69 -2.78
N GLY A 40 15.64 4.03 -2.38
CA GLY A 40 14.44 3.36 -2.89
C GLY A 40 14.18 2.03 -2.18
N LEU A 41 12.95 1.52 -2.35
CA LEU A 41 12.50 0.28 -1.74
C LEU A 41 11.62 -0.50 -2.71
N TRP A 42 11.63 -1.82 -2.57
CA TRP A 42 10.73 -2.70 -3.31
C TRP A 42 10.06 -3.75 -2.43
N ILE A 43 8.88 -4.18 -2.87
CA ILE A 43 8.15 -5.33 -2.33
C ILE A 43 7.72 -6.27 -3.46
N PRO A 44 7.70 -7.60 -3.24
CA PRO A 44 7.00 -8.50 -4.14
C PRO A 44 5.50 -8.20 -4.11
N PHE A 45 4.84 -8.09 -5.27
CA PHE A 45 3.39 -7.91 -5.31
C PHE A 45 2.66 -9.07 -4.61
N ARG A 46 3.11 -10.31 -4.83
CA ARG A 46 2.49 -11.49 -4.21
C ARG A 46 2.47 -11.41 -2.69
N TRP A 47 3.54 -10.91 -2.07
CA TRP A 47 3.58 -10.70 -0.63
C TRP A 47 2.50 -9.71 -0.16
N ALA A 48 2.27 -8.62 -0.90
CA ALA A 48 1.23 -7.66 -0.56
C ALA A 48 -0.17 -8.27 -0.69
N VAL A 49 -0.40 -9.12 -1.69
CA VAL A 49 -1.65 -9.87 -1.85
C VAL A 49 -1.85 -10.86 -0.68
N ASP A 50 -0.81 -11.60 -0.32
CA ASP A 50 -0.86 -12.58 0.79
C ASP A 50 -1.12 -11.93 2.17
N VAL A 51 -0.81 -10.64 2.34
CA VAL A 51 -1.02 -9.89 3.59
C VAL A 51 -2.38 -9.17 3.57
N MET A 52 -3.02 -9.05 2.42
CA MET A 52 -4.31 -8.38 2.24
C MET A 52 -5.40 -9.39 1.88
N ASP A 53 -5.48 -10.50 2.61
CA ASP A 53 -6.50 -11.55 2.45
C ASP A 53 -6.67 -12.08 1.01
N ASP A 54 -5.54 -12.27 0.32
CA ASP A 54 -5.52 -12.70 -1.09
C ASP A 54 -6.31 -11.76 -2.04
N ASP A 55 -6.47 -10.48 -1.69
CA ASP A 55 -7.16 -9.45 -2.48
C ASP A 55 -6.16 -8.63 -3.35
N PRO A 56 -5.99 -8.97 -4.65
CA PRO A 56 -5.07 -8.26 -5.52
C PRO A 56 -5.50 -6.84 -5.85
N ASP A 57 -6.80 -6.53 -5.79
CA ASP A 57 -7.29 -5.18 -6.10
C ASP A 57 -7.05 -4.24 -4.93
N LEU A 58 -7.30 -4.70 -3.70
CA LEU A 58 -6.90 -3.98 -2.49
C LEU A 58 -5.38 -3.74 -2.48
N ALA A 59 -4.58 -4.77 -2.76
CA ALA A 59 -3.12 -4.65 -2.84
C ALA A 59 -2.67 -3.58 -3.83
N ARG A 60 -3.22 -3.54 -5.05
CA ARG A 60 -2.87 -2.49 -6.02
C ARG A 60 -3.21 -1.11 -5.50
N ARG A 61 -4.39 -0.95 -4.89
CA ARG A 61 -4.89 0.35 -4.42
C ARG A 61 -4.07 0.86 -3.24
N VAL A 62 -3.80 0.02 -2.25
CA VAL A 62 -2.95 0.35 -1.09
C VAL A 62 -1.55 0.72 -1.54
N LEU A 63 -0.92 -0.07 -2.41
CA LEU A 63 0.44 0.22 -2.88
C LEU A 63 0.53 1.50 -3.70
N THR A 64 -0.46 1.73 -4.57
CA THR A 64 -0.56 2.99 -5.32
C THR A 64 -0.73 4.18 -4.38
N ALA A 65 -1.62 4.08 -3.39
CA ALA A 65 -1.82 5.10 -2.36
C ALA A 65 -0.56 5.33 -1.49
N ALA A 66 0.23 4.26 -1.28
CA ALA A 66 1.52 4.30 -0.62
C ALA A 66 2.64 4.95 -1.46
N GLY A 67 2.39 5.24 -2.75
CA GLY A 67 3.35 5.84 -3.67
C GLY A 67 4.24 4.83 -4.38
N PHE A 68 3.90 3.54 -4.34
CA PHE A 68 4.60 2.52 -5.10
C PHE A 68 4.14 2.49 -6.56
N THR A 69 5.07 2.11 -7.45
CA THR A 69 4.82 1.91 -8.88
C THR A 69 5.07 0.44 -9.24
N PRO A 70 4.20 -0.21 -10.04
CA PRO A 70 4.41 -1.58 -10.49
C PRO A 70 5.59 -1.70 -11.45
N ARG A 71 6.25 -2.86 -11.45
CA ARG A 71 7.31 -3.24 -12.39
C ARG A 71 6.99 -4.54 -13.11
N SER A 72 7.65 -4.75 -14.24
CA SER A 72 7.48 -5.94 -15.09
C SER A 72 7.94 -7.25 -14.44
N ASP A 73 8.79 -7.19 -13.40
CA ASP A 73 9.29 -8.36 -12.68
C ASP A 73 8.41 -8.77 -11.48
N GLY A 74 7.19 -8.23 -11.39
CA GLY A 74 6.25 -8.52 -10.32
C GLY A 74 6.56 -7.80 -9.00
N LYS A 75 7.52 -6.87 -8.99
CA LYS A 75 7.79 -6.00 -7.84
C LYS A 75 7.04 -4.68 -7.94
N TRP A 76 6.84 -4.07 -6.78
CA TRP A 76 6.40 -2.69 -6.65
C TRP A 76 7.50 -1.88 -6.00
N THR A 77 7.79 -0.69 -6.52
CA THR A 77 8.88 0.18 -6.04
C THR A 77 8.39 1.55 -5.59
N TRP A 78 8.89 2.02 -4.44
CA TRP A 78 8.59 3.35 -3.88
C TRP A 78 9.49 4.47 -4.44
N SER A 79 10.47 4.12 -5.27
CA SER A 79 11.38 5.06 -5.96
C SER A 79 11.76 4.51 -7.35
N LYS A 80 12.31 5.36 -8.20
CA LYS A 80 12.80 4.98 -9.56
C LYS A 80 14.10 4.17 -9.53
N VAL A 81 14.77 4.10 -8.37
CA VAL A 81 16.03 3.37 -8.20
C VAL A 81 15.76 1.97 -7.67
N ASP A 82 16.54 1.00 -8.15
CA ASP A 82 16.57 -0.35 -7.60
C ASP A 82 16.97 -0.29 -6.12
N GLY A 83 15.97 -0.45 -5.26
CA GLY A 83 16.09 -0.28 -3.83
C GLY A 83 16.37 -1.57 -3.07
N TRP A 84 16.32 -1.44 -1.75
CA TRP A 84 16.32 -2.60 -0.86
C TRP A 84 14.94 -3.24 -0.79
N GLY A 85 14.91 -4.56 -0.65
CA GLY A 85 13.65 -5.26 -0.37
C GLY A 85 13.13 -4.87 1.01
N LEU A 86 11.81 -4.75 1.16
CA LEU A 86 11.17 -4.36 2.43
C LEU A 86 11.66 -5.19 3.62
N HIS A 87 11.91 -6.48 3.42
CA HIS A 87 12.44 -7.40 4.44
C HIS A 87 13.81 -7.02 5.01
N LYS A 88 14.58 -6.18 4.32
CA LYS A 88 15.88 -5.68 4.81
C LYS A 88 15.72 -4.42 5.65
N VAL A 89 14.57 -3.76 5.56
CA VAL A 89 14.36 -2.44 6.15
C VAL A 89 13.25 -2.43 7.20
N ALA A 90 12.37 -3.42 7.23
CA ALA A 90 11.31 -3.57 8.23
C ALA A 90 11.23 -5.02 8.70
N ASP A 91 10.72 -5.21 9.92
CA ASP A 91 10.28 -6.53 10.36
C ASP A 91 8.97 -6.87 9.66
N VAL A 92 9.04 -7.81 8.71
CA VAL A 92 7.91 -8.18 7.85
C VAL A 92 6.83 -8.93 8.63
N ALA A 93 7.21 -9.67 9.66
CA ALA A 93 6.25 -10.39 10.49
C ALA A 93 5.46 -9.42 11.35
N ALA A 94 6.14 -8.45 11.98
CA ALA A 94 5.48 -7.39 12.72
C ALA A 94 4.59 -6.52 11.82
N LEU A 95 5.06 -6.20 10.60
CA LEU A 95 4.27 -5.44 9.65
C LEU A 95 3.02 -6.19 9.17
N ARG A 96 3.14 -7.51 8.93
CA ARG A 96 2.00 -8.37 8.59
C ARG A 96 0.95 -8.34 9.70
N ALA A 97 1.35 -8.52 10.96
CA ALA A 97 0.40 -8.49 12.08
C ALA A 97 -0.37 -7.17 12.16
N VAL A 98 0.31 -6.03 11.96
CA VAL A 98 -0.34 -4.72 11.95
C VAL A 98 -1.34 -4.56 10.79
N PHE A 99 -1.10 -5.20 9.64
CA PHE A 99 -2.06 -5.19 8.54
C PHE A 99 -3.26 -6.08 8.83
N GLU A 100 -3.02 -7.28 9.36
CA GLU A 100 -4.07 -8.22 9.76
C GLU A 100 -4.99 -7.55 10.80
N ASP A 101 -4.44 -6.88 11.81
CA ASP A 101 -5.22 -6.10 12.79
C ASP A 101 -6.08 -5.00 12.13
N ALA A 102 -5.53 -4.27 11.15
CA ALA A 102 -6.26 -3.23 10.43
C ALA A 102 -7.35 -3.82 9.52
N LEU A 103 -7.07 -4.95 8.86
CA LEU A 103 -8.05 -5.67 8.04
C LEU A 103 -9.21 -6.16 8.90
N ASP A 104 -8.93 -6.81 10.03
CA ASP A 104 -9.95 -7.28 10.97
C ASP A 104 -10.83 -6.13 11.50
N PHE A 105 -10.24 -4.94 11.71
CA PHE A 105 -10.97 -3.76 12.15
C PHE A 105 -11.95 -3.23 11.09
N HIS A 106 -11.54 -3.14 9.83
CA HIS A 106 -12.38 -2.60 8.74
C HIS A 106 -13.29 -3.64 8.07
N ARG A 107 -12.89 -4.91 8.11
CA ARG A 107 -13.58 -6.05 7.48
C ARG A 107 -13.79 -7.17 8.52
N PRO A 108 -14.60 -6.92 9.57
CA PRO A 108 -14.89 -7.96 10.55
C PRO A 108 -15.57 -9.15 9.87
N LEU A 109 -15.07 -10.35 10.17
CA LEU A 109 -15.62 -11.63 9.69
C LEU A 109 -17.04 -11.91 10.20
#